data_AF-J3F1P5-F1
#
_entry.id   AF-J3F1P5-F1
#
_cell.length_a   1.000
_cell.length_b   1.000
_cell.length_c   1.000
_cell.angle_alpha   90.00
_cell.angle_beta   90.00
_cell.angle_gamma   90.00
#
_symmetry.space_group_name_H-M   'P 1'
#
loop_
_entity.id
_entity.type
_entity.pdbx_description
1 polymer ?
#
loop_
_entity_poly.entity_id
_entity_poly.type
_entity_poly.pdbx_seq_one_letter_code
_entity_poly.pdbx_strand_id
1 'polypeptide(L)'
;MTAVPPGAAAGSSPSAIATATASANTNIALIKYWGKVDEAQAIPATSSLSLTLGGTRTTTTVSFDGGDGAADSVTINGASPSAVELGRVTRF
;
A
#
# COMPACT_ATOMS: atom_id res chain seq x y z
N MET A 1 -11.03 -51.41 26.91
CA MET A 1 -10.14 -50.75 25.94
C MET A 1 -10.99 -50.45 24.72
N THR A 2 -11.59 -49.27 24.66
CA THR A 2 -12.47 -48.86 23.55
C THR A 2 -11.78 -47.70 22.87
N ALA A 3 -11.42 -47.87 21.60
CA ALA A 3 -10.64 -46.90 20.84
C ALA A 3 -11.44 -45.62 20.59
N VAL A 4 -10.82 -44.48 20.89
CA VAL A 4 -11.30 -43.13 20.54
C VAL A 4 -11.02 -42.89 19.05
N PRO A 5 -11.97 -42.39 18.25
CA PRO A 5 -11.72 -42.10 16.85
C PRO A 5 -10.77 -40.91 16.70
N PRO A 6 -9.91 -40.87 15.65
CA PRO A 6 -9.03 -39.73 15.41
C PRO A 6 -9.89 -38.50 15.07
N GLY A 7 -9.64 -37.42 15.81
CA GLY A 7 -10.27 -36.12 15.57
C GLY A 7 -9.99 -35.68 14.14
N ALA A 8 -11.05 -35.31 13.42
CA ALA A 8 -10.94 -34.65 12.14
C ALA A 8 -10.07 -33.40 12.33
N ALA A 9 -8.91 -33.38 11.67
CA ALA A 9 -8.12 -32.18 11.54
C ALA A 9 -9.03 -31.12 10.92
N ALA A 10 -9.35 -30.10 11.71
CA ALA A 10 -10.04 -28.92 11.22
C ALA A 10 -9.11 -28.27 10.20
N GLY A 11 -9.36 -28.54 8.91
CA GLY A 11 -8.75 -27.80 7.83
C GLY A 11 -9.10 -26.34 8.06
N SER A 12 -8.09 -25.52 8.31
CA SER A 12 -8.26 -24.08 8.41
C SER A 12 -8.87 -23.59 7.11
N SER A 13 -10.11 -23.09 7.16
CA SER A 13 -10.69 -22.34 6.04
C SER A 13 -9.70 -21.24 5.64
N PRO A 14 -9.47 -20.98 4.34
CA PRO A 14 -8.61 -19.89 3.93
C PRO A 14 -9.14 -18.61 4.59
N SER A 15 -8.30 -17.99 5.43
CA SER A 15 -8.60 -16.69 6.00
C SER A 15 -8.90 -15.76 4.83
N ALA A 16 -10.09 -15.14 4.83
CA ALA A 16 -10.46 -14.23 3.75
C ALA A 16 -9.40 -13.12 3.67
N ILE A 17 -8.75 -13.00 2.52
CA ILE A 17 -7.70 -11.99 2.29
C ILE A 17 -8.31 -10.62 2.58
N ALA A 18 -7.82 -9.94 3.61
CA ALA A 18 -8.31 -8.63 3.97
C ALA A 18 -7.86 -7.64 2.89
N THR A 19 -8.80 -6.95 2.26
CA THR A 19 -8.52 -6.00 1.17
C THR A 19 -9.14 -4.64 1.44
N ALA A 20 -8.47 -3.59 0.99
CA ALA A 20 -8.98 -2.23 1.03
C ALA A 20 -8.65 -1.51 -0.28
N THR A 21 -9.66 -0.88 -0.87
CA THR A 21 -9.51 -0.07 -2.09
C THR A 21 -9.82 1.37 -1.77
N ALA A 22 -8.90 2.26 -2.14
CA ALA A 22 -9.07 3.69 -2.04
C ALA A 22 -8.63 4.35 -3.34
N SER A 23 -9.12 5.56 -3.56
CA SER A 23 -8.77 6.31 -4.75
C SER A 23 -8.56 7.78 -4.41
N ALA A 24 -7.43 8.33 -4.85
CA ALA A 24 -6.95 9.67 -4.52
C ALA A 24 -6.79 10.52 -5.78
N ASN A 25 -7.07 11.81 -5.67
CA ASN A 25 -7.02 12.75 -6.80
C ASN A 25 -5.66 13.47 -6.87
N THR A 26 -5.24 13.81 -8.08
CA THR A 26 -4.07 14.67 -8.31
C THR A 26 -4.35 16.12 -7.88
N ASN A 27 -3.30 16.88 -7.56
CA ASN A 27 -3.38 18.31 -7.28
C ASN A 27 -2.37 19.11 -8.12
N ILE A 28 -2.61 20.42 -8.26
CA ILE A 28 -1.68 21.38 -8.89
C ILE A 28 -1.37 22.51 -7.90
N ALA A 29 -0.08 22.76 -7.67
CA ALA A 29 0.39 23.78 -6.73
C ALA A 29 0.15 25.22 -7.25
N LEU A 30 -0.57 26.01 -6.45
CA LEU A 30 -0.74 27.46 -6.61
C LEU A 30 0.43 28.21 -5.96
N ILE A 31 0.77 27.82 -4.72
CA ILE A 31 2.04 28.18 -4.06
C ILE A 31 2.93 26.95 -4.09
N LYS A 32 4.15 27.08 -4.62
CA LYS A 32 4.99 25.95 -5.00
C LYS A 32 5.64 25.28 -3.78
N TYR A 33 5.67 23.94 -3.80
CA TYR A 33 6.60 23.15 -3.01
C TYR A 33 7.94 23.13 -3.74
N TRP A 34 8.95 23.83 -3.23
CA TRP A 34 10.26 23.89 -3.86
C TRP A 34 11.37 24.05 -2.83
N GLY A 35 12.34 23.13 -2.84
CA GLY A 35 13.39 23.02 -1.82
C GLY A 35 12.95 22.24 -0.58
N LYS A 36 13.90 21.52 0.01
CA LYS A 36 13.72 20.75 1.24
C LYS A 36 14.77 21.16 2.27
N VAL A 37 14.34 21.26 3.53
CA VAL A 37 15.26 21.43 4.66
C VAL A 37 15.73 20.09 5.21
N ASP A 38 14.91 19.05 5.04
CA ASP A 38 15.26 17.66 5.35
C ASP A 38 14.79 16.77 4.20
N GLU A 39 15.73 16.16 3.48
CA GLU A 39 15.41 15.27 2.36
C GLU A 39 14.92 13.89 2.81
N ALA A 40 15.43 13.38 3.94
CA ALA A 40 15.11 12.06 4.45
C ALA A 40 13.67 11.98 4.97
N GLN A 41 13.20 13.05 5.60
CA GLN A 41 11.81 13.20 6.07
C GLN A 41 10.91 13.96 5.08
N ALA A 42 11.46 14.40 3.94
CA ALA A 42 10.78 15.19 2.92
C ALA A 42 10.16 16.52 3.43
N ILE A 43 10.76 17.16 4.44
CA ILE A 43 10.27 18.41 5.04
C ILE A 43 10.57 19.60 4.11
N PRO A 44 9.55 20.37 3.69
CA PRO A 44 9.75 21.51 2.80
C PRO A 44 10.46 22.69 3.47
N ALA A 45 11.17 23.47 2.66
CA ALA A 45 11.70 24.77 3.11
C ALA A 45 10.61 25.83 3.30
N THR A 46 9.49 25.71 2.60
CA THR A 46 8.35 26.65 2.68
C THR A 46 7.02 25.93 2.55
N SER A 47 5.98 26.46 3.18
CA SER A 47 4.61 25.98 2.97
C SER A 47 4.18 26.09 1.50
N SER A 48 3.28 25.20 1.08
CA SER A 48 2.67 25.19 -0.25
C SER A 48 1.15 25.19 -0.17
N LEU A 49 0.49 25.56 -1.26
CA LEU A 49 -0.98 25.53 -1.41
C LEU A 49 -1.31 24.99 -2.79
N SER A 50 -2.27 24.07 -2.90
CA SER A 50 -2.62 23.41 -4.16
C SER A 50 -4.14 23.31 -4.36
N LEU A 51 -4.55 23.21 -5.63
CA LEU A 51 -5.91 22.87 -6.03
C LEU A 51 -6.01 21.38 -6.36
N THR A 52 -6.98 20.67 -5.78
CA THR A 52 -7.29 19.28 -6.12
C THR A 52 -8.08 19.22 -7.43
N LEU A 53 -7.68 18.33 -8.34
CA LEU A 53 -8.33 18.15 -9.64
C LEU A 53 -9.42 17.06 -9.54
N GLY A 54 -10.58 17.31 -10.14
CA GLY A 54 -11.66 16.31 -10.20
C GLY A 54 -11.47 15.25 -11.28
N GLY A 55 -10.76 15.57 -12.37
CA GLY A 55 -10.68 14.72 -13.57
C GLY A 55 -9.57 13.68 -13.58
N THR A 56 -8.68 13.66 -12.56
CA THR A 56 -7.49 12.79 -12.54
C THR A 56 -7.40 12.09 -11.19
N ARG A 57 -7.33 10.76 -11.22
CA ARG A 57 -7.37 9.91 -10.03
C ARG A 57 -6.47 8.69 -10.18
N THR A 58 -5.90 8.24 -9.07
CA THR A 58 -5.26 6.93 -8.92
C THR A 58 -6.14 6.08 -8.01
N THR A 59 -6.39 4.82 -8.39
CA THR A 59 -7.09 3.82 -7.57
C THR A 59 -6.09 2.75 -7.16
N THR A 60 -5.99 2.49 -5.86
CA THR A 60 -5.06 1.53 -5.28
C THR A 60 -5.83 0.55 -4.42
N THR A 61 -5.54 -0.73 -4.59
CA THR A 61 -6.02 -1.81 -3.71
C THR A 61 -4.84 -2.38 -2.96
N VAL A 62 -4.99 -2.52 -1.65
CA VAL A 62 -4.06 -3.24 -0.78
C VAL A 62 -4.73 -4.55 -0.37
N SER A 63 -3.95 -5.63 -0.38
CA SER A 63 -4.37 -6.95 0.09
C SER A 63 -3.37 -7.43 1.11
N PHE A 64 -3.83 -7.89 2.27
CA PHE A 64 -2.98 -8.43 3.34
C PHE A 64 -2.97 -9.96 3.27
N ASP A 65 -1.79 -10.54 3.33
CA ASP A 65 -1.55 -11.99 3.28
C ASP A 65 -1.92 -12.73 4.57
N GLY A 66 -2.54 -12.05 5.54
CA GLY A 66 -2.88 -12.65 6.83
C GLY A 66 -1.68 -12.95 7.73
N GLY A 67 -0.48 -12.47 7.39
CA GLY A 67 0.75 -12.73 8.15
C GLY A 67 1.50 -13.99 7.71
N ASP A 68 1.21 -14.51 6.51
CA ASP A 68 1.91 -15.67 5.92
C ASP A 68 3.40 -15.39 5.63
N GLY A 69 3.85 -14.15 5.80
CA GLY A 69 5.26 -13.77 5.78
C GLY A 69 5.82 -13.61 4.38
N ALA A 70 4.95 -13.45 3.38
CA ALA A 70 5.37 -13.10 2.04
C ALA A 70 6.00 -11.69 2.05
N ALA A 71 7.02 -11.50 1.21
CA ALA A 71 7.55 -10.16 1.00
C ALA A 71 6.48 -9.27 0.34
N ASP A 72 6.40 -8.02 0.78
CA ASP A 72 5.51 -7.03 0.18
C ASP A 72 5.77 -6.89 -1.32
N SER A 73 4.70 -6.82 -2.11
CA SER A 73 4.77 -6.64 -3.56
C SER A 73 3.83 -5.53 -4.00
N VAL A 74 4.15 -4.90 -5.13
CA VAL A 74 3.31 -3.85 -5.72
C VAL A 74 3.36 -3.94 -7.24
N THR A 75 2.24 -3.62 -7.87
CA THR A 75 2.11 -3.48 -9.32
C THR A 75 1.52 -2.12 -9.65
N ILE A 76 2.08 -1.43 -10.66
CA ILE A 76 1.61 -0.12 -11.11
C ILE A 76 1.12 -0.27 -12.54
N ASN A 77 -0.16 0.00 -12.79
CA ASN A 77 -0.81 -0.19 -14.09
C ASN A 77 -0.61 -1.61 -14.68
N GLY A 78 -0.59 -2.63 -13.81
CA GLY A 78 -0.39 -4.03 -14.19
C GLY A 78 1.06 -4.44 -14.43
N ALA A 79 2.03 -3.53 -14.31
CA ALA A 79 3.45 -3.82 -14.46
C ALA A 79 4.18 -3.88 -13.11
N SER A 80 5.21 -4.71 -13.02
CA SER A 80 6.15 -4.67 -11.89
C SER A 80 6.97 -3.37 -11.94
N PRO A 81 7.06 -2.62 -10.83
CA PRO A 81 7.78 -1.36 -10.80
C PRO A 81 9.30 -1.59 -10.72
N SER A 82 10.06 -0.50 -10.80
CA SER A 82 11.49 -0.52 -10.50
C SER A 82 11.76 -0.82 -9.01
N ALA A 83 12.99 -1.24 -8.68
CA ALA A 83 13.41 -1.49 -7.30
C ALA A 83 13.28 -0.24 -6.41
N VAL A 84 13.49 0.95 -6.97
CA VAL A 84 13.35 2.22 -6.24
C VAL A 84 11.89 2.49 -5.87
N GLU A 85 10.96 2.23 -6.79
CA GLU A 85 9.53 2.40 -6.56
C GLU A 85 8.99 1.37 -5.57
N LEU A 86 9.39 0.10 -5.69
CA LEU A 86 9.06 -0.94 -4.70
C LEU A 86 9.57 -0.57 -3.31
N GLY A 87 10.81 -0.06 -3.23
CA GLY A 87 11.41 0.40 -1.97
C GLY A 87 10.64 1.53 -1.29
N ARG A 88 9.86 2.33 -2.02
CA ARG A 88 9.01 3.39 -1.42
C ARG A 88 7.74 2.86 -0.76
N VAL A 89 7.28 1.68 -1.16
CA VAL A 89 6.03 1.07 -0.65
C VAL A 89 6.33 0.11 0.50
N THR A 90 7.50 -0.50 0.49
CA THR A 90 7.91 -1.56 1.44
C THR A 90 8.75 -1.03 2.61
N ARG A 91 9.16 0.24 2.56
CA ARG A 91 9.95 0.87 3.63
C ARG A 91 9.02 1.51 4.67
N PHE A 92 9.11 1.02 5.90
CA PHE A 92 8.49 1.59 7.09
C PHE A 92 9.54 1.84 8.17
#